data_AF-A0AA40HYF8-F1
#
_entry.id   AF-A0AA40HYF8-F1
#
_cell.length_a   1.000
_cell.length_b   1.000
_cell.length_c   1.000
_cell.angle_alpha   90.00
_cell.angle_beta   90.00
_cell.angle_gamma   90.00
#
_symmetry.space_group_name_H-M   'P 1'
#
loop_
_entity.id
_entity.type
_entity.pdbx_description
1 polymer ?
#
loop_
_entity_poly.entity_id
_entity_poly.type
_entity_poly.pdbx_seq_one_letter_code
_entity_poly.pdbx_strand_id
1 'polypeptide(L)' 'MEFMKCLEHLEEFYNLLRFRIGGRHKVIPKMDQDSLSSRLKTCYKYLHQTSRSFAVVIQALDEEMRHAVCIFYLVL' A
#
# COMPACT_ATOMS: atom_id res chain seq x y z
N MET A 1 33.53 18.17 -7.36
CA MET A 1 33.94 17.06 -6.49
C MET A 1 32.84 16.80 -5.46
N GLU A 2 31.67 16.31 -5.88
CA GLU A 2 30.53 16.01 -4.98
C GLU A 2 30.15 14.52 -5.02
N PHE A 3 30.51 13.82 -6.10
CA PHE A 3 30.25 12.38 -6.26
C PHE A 3 30.97 11.48 -5.25
N MET A 4 32.11 11.93 -4.70
CA MET A 4 32.86 11.17 -3.69
C MET A 4 32.25 11.23 -2.29
N LYS A 5 31.35 12.19 -1.99
CA LYS A 5 30.60 12.20 -0.72
C LYS A 5 29.42 11.22 -0.74
N CYS A 6 28.86 10.93 -1.92
CA CYS A 6 27.81 9.91 -2.05
C CYS A 6 28.29 8.49 -1.72
N LEU A 7 29.60 8.22 -1.82
CA LEU A 7 30.18 6.90 -1.53
C LEU A 7 30.31 6.60 -0.02
N GLU A 8 30.34 7.62 0.85
CA GLU A 8 30.35 7.44 2.31
C GLU A 8 29.04 6.83 2.84
N HIS A 9 27.93 7.02 2.13
CA HIS A 9 26.62 6.49 2.49
C HIS A 9 26.22 5.25 1.66
N LEU A 10 27.19 4.50 1.15
CA LEU A 10 26.96 3.21 0.47
C LEU A 10 26.11 2.25 1.32
N GLU A 11 26.25 2.32 2.64
CA GLU A 11 25.45 1.56 3.60
C GLU A 11 23.97 2.01 3.61
N GLU A 12 23.68 3.32 3.54
CA GLU A 12 22.31 3.81 3.41
C GLU A 12 21.70 3.40 2.08
N PHE A 13 22.47 3.46 0.99
CA PHE A 13 22.01 2.99 -0.31
C PHE A 13 21.73 1.48 -0.31
N TYR A 14 22.58 0.69 0.34
CA TYR A 14 22.35 -0.74 0.55
C TYR A 14 21.11 -1.01 1.41
N ASN A 15 20.90 -0.25 2.48
CA ASN A 15 19.72 -0.35 3.34
C ASN A 15 18.44 0.05 2.60
N LEU A 16 18.49 1.09 1.77
CA LEU A 16 17.38 1.50 0.91
C LEU A 16 17.07 0.43 -0.14
N LEU A 17 18.09 -0.16 -0.77
CA LEU A 17 17.93 -1.29 -1.69
C LEU A 17 17.34 -2.51 -0.99
N ARG A 18 17.86 -2.88 0.18
CA ARG A 18 17.35 -3.99 1.00
C ARG A 18 15.89 -3.78 1.41
N PHE A 19 15.53 -2.56 1.80
CA PHE A 19 14.15 -2.20 2.13
C PHE A 19 13.24 -2.28 0.89
N ARG A 20 13.71 -1.79 -0.26
CA ARG A 20 12.93 -1.81 -1.51
C ARG A 20 12.74 -3.24 -2.05
N ILE A 21 13.69 -4.14 -1.79
CA ILE A 21 13.65 -5.55 -2.21
C ILE A 21 12.88 -6.44 -1.21
N GLY A 22 12.99 -6.20 0.10
CA GLY A 22 12.44 -7.09 1.13
C GLY A 22 11.29 -6.54 1.99
N GLY A 23 11.05 -5.23 1.98
CA GLY A 23 10.16 -4.57 2.96
C GLY A 23 8.69 -4.42 2.54
N ARG A 24 8.38 -4.44 1.23
CA ARG A 24 7.03 -4.08 0.75
C ARG A 24 5.98 -5.19 0.81
N HIS A 25 6.38 -6.45 0.90
CA HIS A 25 5.48 -7.57 0.57
C HIS A 25 4.98 -8.39 1.77
N LYS A 26 5.45 -8.12 3.00
CA LYS A 26 5.25 -9.05 4.12
C LYS A 26 4.11 -8.71 5.09
N VAL A 27 3.46 -7.55 4.98
CA VAL A 27 2.54 -7.06 6.03
C VAL A 27 1.10 -6.81 5.55
N ILE A 28 0.85 -6.78 4.24
CA ILE A 28 -0.51 -6.53 3.73
C ILE A 28 -1.16 -7.88 3.41
N PRO A 29 -2.22 -8.29 4.14
CA PRO A 29 -2.98 -9.48 3.79
C PRO A 29 -3.48 -9.36 2.35
N LYS A 30 -3.14 -10.36 1.52
CA LYS A 30 -3.58 -10.40 0.12
C LYS A 30 -5.09 -10.55 0.10
N MET A 31 -5.79 -9.55 -0.42
CA MET A 31 -7.21 -9.61 -0.69
C MET A 31 -7.44 -10.49 -1.91
N ASP A 32 -8.29 -11.50 -1.79
CA ASP A 32 -8.74 -12.25 -2.95
C ASP A 32 -9.66 -11.36 -3.78
N GLN A 33 -9.14 -10.84 -4.89
CA GLN A 33 -9.90 -10.00 -5.79
C GLN A 33 -10.96 -10.83 -6.53
N ASP A 34 -10.79 -12.14 -6.70
CA ASP A 34 -11.69 -12.93 -7.55
C ASP A 34 -13.01 -13.25 -6.87
N SER A 35 -13.01 -13.37 -5.54
CA SER A 35 -14.22 -13.56 -4.72
C SER A 35 -15.08 -12.28 -4.58
N LEU A 36 -14.54 -11.12 -4.95
CA LEU A 36 -15.19 -9.83 -4.70
C LEU A 36 -16.26 -9.48 -5.75
N SER A 37 -17.41 -8.98 -5.31
CA SER A 37 -18.45 -8.48 -6.21
C SER A 37 -17.96 -7.34 -7.10
N SER A 38 -18.47 -7.25 -8.34
CA SER A 38 -18.08 -6.23 -9.32
C SER A 38 -18.25 -4.78 -8.80
N ARG A 39 -19.31 -4.53 -8.02
CA ARG A 39 -19.56 -3.22 -7.40
C ARG A 39 -18.49 -2.86 -6.38
N LEU A 40 -18.11 -3.83 -5.54
CA LEU A 40 -17.14 -3.61 -4.47
C LEU A 40 -15.72 -3.45 -5.01
N LYS A 41 -15.37 -4.14 -6.11
CA LYS A 41 -14.15 -3.85 -6.90
C LYS A 41 -14.10 -2.39 -7.36
N THR A 42 -15.24 -1.88 -7.82
CA THR A 42 -15.36 -0.48 -8.26
C THR A 42 -15.18 0.49 -7.09
N CYS A 43 -15.74 0.19 -5.93
CA CYS A 43 -15.51 0.97 -4.71
C CYS A 43 -14.02 1.02 -4.34
N TYR A 44 -13.31 -0.10 -4.31
CA TYR A 44 -11.87 -0.09 -4.02
C TYR A 44 -11.04 0.64 -5.08
N LYS A 45 -11.46 0.61 -6.36
CA LYS A 45 -10.85 1.42 -7.41
C LYS A 45 -10.99 2.91 -7.10
N TYR A 46 -12.19 3.37 -6.74
CA TYR A 46 -12.41 4.76 -6.35
C TYR A 46 -11.64 5.12 -5.09
N LEU A 47 -11.61 4.23 -4.09
CA LEU A 47 -10.84 4.43 -2.87
C LEU A 47 -9.36 4.67 -3.17
N HIS A 48 -8.77 3.89 -4.08
CA HIS A 48 -7.37 4.07 -4.48
C HIS A 48 -7.14 5.41 -5.20
N GLN A 49 -8.07 5.84 -6.04
CA GLN A 49 -7.99 7.10 -6.77
C GLN A 49 -8.12 8.33 -5.85
N THR A 50 -9.02 8.28 -4.86
CA THR A 50 -9.30 9.44 -3.98
C THR A 50 -8.35 9.52 -2.79
N SER A 51 -7.94 8.39 -2.22
CA SER A 51 -7.20 8.35 -0.94
C SER A 51 -5.73 7.95 -1.06
N ARG A 52 -5.32 7.39 -2.22
CA ARG A 52 -3.95 6.98 -2.55
C ARG A 52 -3.27 6.12 -1.47
N SER A 53 -2.49 6.75 -0.59
CA SER A 53 -1.75 6.08 0.50
C SER A 53 -2.70 5.47 1.52
N PHE A 54 -3.82 6.13 1.82
CA PHE A 54 -4.76 5.64 2.82
C PHE A 54 -5.54 4.40 2.36
N ALA A 55 -5.75 4.24 1.05
CA ALA A 55 -6.35 3.02 0.49
C ALA A 55 -5.56 1.76 0.88
N VAL A 56 -4.23 1.87 0.99
CA VAL A 56 -3.36 0.76 1.40
C VAL A 56 -3.57 0.41 2.87
N VAL A 57 -3.78 1.43 3.72
CA VAL A 57 -4.07 1.24 5.15
C VAL A 57 -5.42 0.57 5.34
N ILE A 58 -6.45 1.05 4.63
CA ILE A 58 -7.77 0.41 4.66
C ILE A 58 -7.64 -1.03 4.18
N GLN A 59 -6.96 -1.30 3.08
CA GLN A 59 -6.70 -2.65 2.56
C GLN A 59 -5.80 -3.52 3.45
N ALA A 60 -5.25 -3.01 4.55
CA ALA A 60 -4.53 -3.82 5.53
C ALA A 60 -5.43 -4.26 6.71
N LEU A 61 -6.64 -3.69 6.85
CA LEU A 61 -7.59 -4.06 7.90
C LEU A 61 -8.16 -5.46 7.70
N ASP A 62 -8.67 -6.06 8.77
CA ASP A 62 -9.38 -7.34 8.71
C ASP A 62 -10.57 -7.30 7.75
N GLU A 63 -10.89 -8.45 7.17
CA GLU A 63 -11.84 -8.59 6.05
C GLU A 63 -13.21 -7.96 6.36
N GLU A 64 -13.75 -8.22 7.55
CA GLU A 64 -15.06 -7.71 7.96
C GLU A 64 -15.11 -6.18 8.06
N MET A 65 -14.05 -5.57 8.62
CA MET A 65 -14.00 -4.12 8.85
C MET A 65 -13.66 -3.34 7.58
N ARG A 66 -12.81 -3.89 6.72
CA ARG A 66 -12.28 -3.22 5.54
C ARG A 66 -13.37 -2.74 4.60
N HIS A 67 -14.38 -3.57 4.35
CA HIS A 67 -15.48 -3.22 3.45
C HIS A 67 -16.32 -2.07 4.00
N ALA A 68 -16.66 -2.12 5.29
CA ALA A 68 -17.41 -1.06 5.95
C ALA A 68 -16.66 0.28 5.91
N VAL A 69 -15.37 0.28 6.24
CA VAL A 69 -14.53 1.49 6.22
C VAL A 69 -14.34 2.04 4.80
N CYS A 70 -14.18 1.17 3.79
CA CYS A 70 -14.09 1.57 2.38
C CYS A 70 -15.34 2.36 1.96
N ILE A 71 -16.53 1.85 2.26
CA ILE A 71 -17.78 2.52 1.91
C ILE A 71 -17.96 3.81 2.72
N PHE A 72 -17.70 3.79 4.02
CA PHE A 72 -17.77 4.97 4.87
C PHE A 72 -16.87 6.10 4.37
N TYR A 73 -15.63 5.79 4.01
CA TYR A 73 -14.69 6.79 3.46
C TYR A 73 -15.13 7.35 2.11
N LEU A 74 -15.75 6.55 1.25
CA LEU A 74 -16.22 7.01 -0.06
C LEU A 74 -17.46 7.93 0.03
N VAL A 75 -18.18 7.89 1.14
CA VAL A 75 -19.37 8.73 1.39
C VAL A 75 -19.01 10.08 2.01
N LEU A 76 -17.95 10.13 2.83
CA LEU A 76 -17.39 11.36 3.41
C LEU A 76 -16.71 12.23 2.34
#